data_AF-A0ABD3H5M8-F1
#
_entry.id   AF-A0ABD3H5M8-F1
#
_cell.length_a   1.000
_cell.length_b   1.000
_cell.length_c   1.000
_cell.angle_alpha   90.00
_cell.angle_beta   90.00
_cell.angle_gamma   90.00
#
_symmetry.space_group_name_H-M   'P 1'
#
loop_
_entity.id
_entity.type
_entity.pdbx_description
1 polymer ?
#
loop_
_entity_poly.entity_id
_entity_poly.type
_entity_poly.pdbx_seq_one_letter_code
_entity_poly.pdbx_strand_id
1 'polypeptide(L)'
;MVAEAGGTRTFKKKKSEHYQVSLVEDSVELRKLSSPEYGRKKLPEKGSLADVTCVDLTTEVLIFGTVRGHLHYYYLDEADAWLSYEYCHCDGGVKRLRANPDGTRVLFEDDRHTIYLHNPFKDQACQHSGNVKLLTSLRALENLEEYLLLRGYILALSGDTDAAEASFMKSSMLEVALELRWDLEQWDRAIALARELQSPLEIKISKKYALVLEKQGDYRQALSYYEQYLKTSTLDTEQRAIAKAGIARTSVRLGDIWKGKHLVTECSDSLLNSKCAKMLEGLNLHEDAAKLYVLDGLKRTEEAKELAQQQDKMDMYTEHVADVASEEECSKLGKYYEAMGNYEKATAMFERCGNVKHALKLYLSLGTPEAMEQAINMVGRQRDEGLTNELLEFLTPDLESSNKSSRTLFRVHMVLGNYEAATRVALLIAQKEQESGNYKIAHQQLLDLCKVLKREKQHVPYELSKQLMLLHSYTLVKTLIRLGDHKSCTRLLIRMAKHISNFPAHVVLSQEILYRGGYQGPASQGVRDQPRQVVTPISPA
;
A
#
# COMPACT_ATOMS: atom_id res chain seq x y z
N MET A 1 -36.09 -13.01 12.96
CA MET A 1 -34.83 -12.34 13.31
C MET A 1 -35.16 -10.88 13.53
N VAL A 2 -35.40 -10.53 14.80
CA VAL A 2 -35.90 -9.21 15.21
C VAL A 2 -34.71 -8.25 15.25
N ALA A 3 -34.90 -7.12 14.58
CA ALA A 3 -33.98 -5.99 14.58
C ALA A 3 -34.01 -5.30 15.95
N GLU A 4 -32.87 -5.23 16.64
CA GLU A 4 -32.67 -4.31 17.76
C GLU A 4 -32.25 -2.94 17.20
N ALA A 5 -33.27 -2.11 16.95
CA ALA A 5 -33.13 -0.67 16.80
C ALA A 5 -33.44 -0.02 18.15
N GLY A 6 -32.57 0.86 18.64
CA GLY A 6 -32.84 1.63 19.84
C GLY A 6 -31.60 2.21 20.51
N GLY A 7 -30.77 2.94 19.76
CA GLY A 7 -29.71 3.75 20.36
C GLY A 7 -30.33 4.89 21.15
N THR A 8 -30.50 4.70 22.47
CA THR A 8 -30.90 5.75 23.41
C THR A 8 -29.85 6.87 23.35
N ARG A 9 -30.27 8.04 22.88
CA ARG A 9 -29.40 9.24 22.83
C ARG A 9 -29.14 9.71 24.26
N THR A 10 -27.97 9.38 24.80
CA THR A 10 -27.50 9.91 26.08
C THR A 10 -27.06 11.36 25.90
N PHE A 11 -27.74 12.32 26.54
CA PHE A 11 -27.47 13.75 26.33
C PHE A 11 -26.32 14.29 27.19
N LYS A 12 -26.11 13.76 28.41
CA LYS A 12 -24.99 14.13 29.30
C LYS A 12 -24.57 12.91 30.13
N LYS A 13 -23.26 12.63 30.18
CA LYS A 13 -22.64 11.59 31.02
C LYS A 13 -21.70 12.25 32.01
N LYS A 14 -21.86 11.95 33.30
CA LYS A 14 -20.93 12.34 34.37
C LYS A 14 -20.41 11.09 35.08
N LYS A 15 -19.18 11.17 35.60
CA LYS A 15 -18.48 10.03 36.20
C LYS A 15 -17.74 10.50 37.45
N SER A 16 -17.91 9.79 38.56
CA SER A 16 -17.09 9.87 39.76
C SER A 16 -16.21 8.61 39.89
N GLU A 17 -15.45 8.47 40.98
CA GLU A 17 -14.57 7.32 41.21
C GLU A 17 -15.32 5.99 41.25
N HIS A 18 -16.52 5.99 41.84
CA HIS A 18 -17.31 4.77 42.06
C HIS A 18 -18.60 4.70 41.24
N TYR A 19 -19.08 5.83 40.69
CA TYR A 19 -20.36 5.91 40.02
C TYR A 19 -20.27 6.59 38.66
N GLN A 20 -21.17 6.21 37.76
CA GLN A 20 -21.38 6.85 36.48
C GLN A 20 -22.88 7.13 36.31
N VAL A 21 -23.20 8.33 35.85
CA VAL A 21 -24.56 8.76 35.60
C VAL A 21 -24.73 9.17 34.14
N SER A 22 -25.79 8.69 33.53
CA SER A 22 -26.23 9.11 32.18
C SER A 22 -27.67 9.59 32.20
N LEU A 23 -27.89 10.80 31.67
CA LEU A 23 -29.23 11.31 31.40
C LEU A 23 -29.77 10.67 30.10
N VAL A 24 -30.91 9.97 30.22
CA VAL A 24 -31.61 9.27 29.13
C VAL A 24 -33.04 9.77 29.07
N GLU A 25 -33.30 10.63 28.08
CA GLU A 25 -34.60 11.30 27.88
C GLU A 25 -35.05 12.02 29.15
N ASP A 26 -36.01 11.44 29.86
CA ASP A 26 -36.63 12.00 31.07
C ASP A 26 -36.16 11.29 32.35
N SER A 27 -35.16 10.41 32.26
CA SER A 27 -34.67 9.62 33.39
C SER A 27 -33.16 9.63 33.52
N VAL A 28 -32.70 9.33 34.73
CA VAL A 28 -31.30 9.21 35.09
C VAL A 28 -30.95 7.73 35.25
N GLU A 29 -30.01 7.24 34.45
CA GLU A 29 -29.42 5.92 34.63
C GLU A 29 -28.15 6.04 35.48
N LEU A 30 -28.19 5.52 36.71
CA LEU A 30 -27.05 5.39 37.61
C LEU A 30 -26.42 3.99 37.46
N ARG A 31 -25.10 3.97 37.31
CA ARG A 31 -24.29 2.76 37.18
C ARG A 31 -23.15 2.79 38.18
N LYS A 32 -22.98 1.71 38.95
CA LYS A 32 -21.82 1.51 39.82
C LYS A 32 -20.65 0.93 39.01
N LEU A 33 -19.46 1.51 39.19
CA LEU A 33 -18.24 1.15 38.43
C LEU A 33 -17.48 -0.02 39.06
N SER A 34 -17.51 -0.15 40.39
CA SER A 34 -16.84 -1.23 41.13
C SER A 34 -17.56 -2.58 41.01
N SER A 35 -18.87 -2.57 40.75
CA SER A 35 -19.69 -3.78 40.62
C SER A 35 -20.61 -3.71 39.38
N PRO A 36 -20.04 -3.85 38.17
CA PRO A 36 -20.81 -3.73 36.92
C PRO A 36 -21.89 -4.82 36.76
N GLU A 37 -21.85 -5.88 37.57
CA GLU A 37 -22.81 -6.99 37.59
C GLU A 37 -24.16 -6.64 38.22
N TYR A 38 -24.24 -5.61 39.08
CA TYR A 38 -25.46 -5.22 39.79
C TYR A 38 -26.46 -4.38 38.96
N GLY A 39 -26.22 -4.26 37.64
CA GLY A 39 -27.15 -3.60 36.72
C GLY A 39 -27.17 -2.07 36.81
N ARG A 40 -28.01 -1.44 35.98
CA ARG A 40 -28.23 0.02 35.97
C ARG A 40 -29.48 0.36 36.76
N LYS A 41 -29.40 1.27 37.72
CA LYS A 41 -30.57 1.80 38.44
C LYS A 41 -31.15 2.97 37.65
N LYS A 42 -32.42 2.87 37.27
CA LYS A 42 -33.17 4.00 36.68
C LYS A 42 -33.80 4.81 37.79
N LEU A 43 -33.47 6.09 37.81
CA LEU A 43 -34.02 7.08 38.71
C LEU A 43 -34.75 8.14 37.87
N PRO A 44 -35.91 8.62 38.30
CA PRO A 44 -36.65 8.21 39.49
C PRO A 44 -37.43 6.89 39.29
N GLU A 45 -37.88 6.26 40.38
CA GLU A 45 -38.51 4.93 40.34
C GLU A 45 -39.86 4.94 39.60
N LYS A 46 -40.25 3.79 39.02
CA LYS A 46 -41.44 3.64 38.17
C LYS A 46 -42.70 4.17 38.88
N GLY A 47 -43.34 5.19 38.30
CA GLY A 47 -44.54 5.84 38.85
C GLY A 47 -44.38 7.34 39.15
N SER A 48 -43.16 7.87 39.03
CA SER A 48 -42.87 9.30 39.16
C SER A 48 -42.93 10.01 37.79
N LEU A 49 -43.67 11.13 37.74
CA LEU A 49 -43.76 12.05 36.58
C LEU A 49 -42.57 13.02 36.55
N ALA A 50 -41.36 12.51 36.73
CA ALA A 50 -40.18 13.37 36.83
C ALA A 50 -39.52 13.46 35.46
N ASP A 51 -39.91 14.50 34.72
CA ASP A 51 -39.26 14.93 33.49
C ASP A 51 -37.90 15.52 33.84
N VAL A 52 -36.86 14.67 33.94
CA VAL A 52 -35.53 15.10 34.37
C VAL A 52 -34.86 15.92 33.27
N THR A 53 -34.43 17.13 33.60
CA THR A 53 -33.81 18.08 32.67
C THR A 53 -32.29 18.10 32.77
N CYS A 54 -31.76 17.93 33.98
CA CYS A 54 -30.34 18.08 34.26
C CYS A 54 -29.91 17.26 35.47
N VAL A 55 -28.63 16.91 35.52
CA VAL A 55 -28.06 16.04 36.55
C VAL A 55 -26.62 16.42 36.86
N ASP A 56 -26.23 16.24 38.11
CA ASP A 56 -24.86 16.33 38.62
C ASP A 56 -24.58 15.24 39.64
N LEU A 57 -23.30 14.89 39.77
CA LEU A 57 -22.83 13.76 40.53
C LEU A 57 -21.56 14.16 41.27
N THR A 58 -21.58 14.02 42.60
CA THR A 58 -20.41 14.11 43.47
C THR A 58 -19.92 12.71 43.87
N THR A 59 -18.97 12.61 44.80
CA THR A 59 -18.50 11.34 45.36
C THR A 59 -19.61 10.60 46.10
N GLU A 60 -20.43 11.34 46.86
CA GLU A 60 -21.42 10.79 47.79
C GLU A 60 -22.87 11.13 47.44
N VAL A 61 -23.11 12.07 46.52
CA VAL A 61 -24.46 12.57 46.23
C VAL A 61 -24.72 12.66 44.72
N LEU A 62 -25.88 12.16 44.29
CA LEU A 62 -26.45 12.37 42.96
C LEU A 62 -27.58 13.39 43.07
N ILE A 63 -27.56 14.41 42.21
CA ILE A 63 -28.54 15.50 42.24
C ILE A 63 -29.12 15.68 40.85
N PHE A 64 -30.44 15.66 40.70
CA PHE A 64 -31.08 15.98 39.42
C PHE A 64 -32.24 16.98 39.57
N GLY A 65 -32.41 17.78 38.52
CA GLY A 65 -33.46 18.78 38.41
C GLY A 65 -34.55 18.32 37.44
N THR A 66 -35.78 18.81 37.64
CA THR A 66 -36.94 18.49 36.80
C THR A 66 -37.53 19.72 36.11
N VAL A 67 -38.31 19.49 35.04
CA VAL A 67 -39.10 20.53 34.35
C VAL A 67 -40.06 21.26 35.31
N ARG A 68 -40.48 20.59 36.38
CA ARG A 68 -41.41 21.14 37.37
C ARG A 68 -40.75 21.97 38.47
N GLY A 69 -39.41 22.10 38.45
CA GLY A 69 -38.68 22.88 39.45
C GLY A 69 -38.18 22.07 40.64
N HIS A 70 -38.34 20.74 40.64
CA HIS A 70 -37.88 19.90 41.75
C HIS A 70 -36.39 19.58 41.62
N LEU A 71 -35.65 19.69 42.72
CA LEU A 71 -34.30 19.17 42.88
C LEU A 71 -34.35 17.94 43.79
N HIS A 72 -33.93 16.80 43.29
CA HIS A 72 -33.88 15.56 44.05
C HIS A 72 -32.43 15.23 44.42
N TYR A 73 -32.18 15.00 45.71
CA TYR A 73 -30.90 14.59 46.26
C TYR A 73 -30.94 13.12 46.59
N TYR A 74 -30.01 12.37 46.01
CA TYR A 74 -29.81 10.95 46.28
C TYR A 74 -28.46 10.76 46.93
N TYR A 75 -28.43 10.16 48.11
CA TYR A 75 -27.18 9.78 48.75
C TYR A 75 -26.74 8.42 48.22
N LEU A 76 -25.44 8.28 47.96
CA LEU A 76 -24.80 7.14 47.34
C LEU A 76 -24.03 6.36 48.39
N ASP A 77 -24.57 5.24 48.84
CA ASP A 77 -23.90 4.34 49.79
C ASP A 77 -23.29 3.13 49.05
N GLU A 78 -22.49 2.30 49.73
CA GLU A 78 -21.90 1.09 49.16
C GLU A 78 -22.95 0.05 48.71
N ALA A 79 -24.15 0.06 49.30
CA ALA A 79 -25.21 -0.90 48.99
C ALA A 79 -26.20 -0.42 47.92
N ASP A 80 -26.68 0.83 48.01
CA ASP A 80 -27.69 1.37 47.09
C ASP A 80 -27.72 2.91 47.11
N ALA A 81 -28.46 3.52 46.19
CA ALA A 81 -28.79 4.95 46.17
C ALA A 81 -30.21 5.19 46.70
N TRP A 82 -30.37 6.00 47.74
CA TRP A 82 -31.69 6.39 48.28
C TRP A 82 -31.96 7.88 48.10
N LEU A 83 -33.24 8.24 47.94
CA LEU A 83 -33.67 9.65 47.93
C LEU A 83 -33.54 10.18 49.37
N SER A 84 -32.67 11.16 49.57
CA SER A 84 -32.43 11.76 50.89
C SER A 84 -33.27 13.02 51.11
N TYR A 85 -33.41 13.86 50.08
CA TYR A 85 -34.08 15.15 50.19
C TYR A 85 -34.64 15.63 48.84
N GLU A 86 -35.74 16.36 48.88
CA GLU A 86 -36.38 16.96 47.71
C GLU A 86 -36.68 18.43 48.00
N TYR A 87 -36.25 19.30 47.09
CA TYR A 87 -36.54 20.74 47.15
C TYR A 87 -37.43 21.15 45.97
N CYS A 88 -38.47 21.92 46.25
CA CYS A 88 -39.41 22.43 45.25
C CYS A 88 -39.13 23.91 44.96
N HIS A 89 -38.60 24.21 43.78
CA HIS A 89 -38.49 25.58 43.30
C HIS A 89 -39.80 26.05 42.65
N CYS A 90 -40.35 27.16 43.13
CA CYS A 90 -41.65 27.67 42.68
C CYS A 90 -41.59 28.62 41.47
N ASP A 91 -40.43 29.20 41.12
CA ASP A 91 -40.35 30.26 40.10
C ASP A 91 -40.16 29.74 38.67
N GLY A 92 -39.84 28.45 38.49
CA GLY A 92 -39.68 27.82 37.17
C GLY A 92 -39.08 26.41 37.21
N GLY A 93 -38.99 25.78 36.05
CA GLY A 93 -38.29 24.50 35.86
C GLY A 93 -36.78 24.66 35.98
N VAL A 94 -36.10 23.62 36.46
CA VAL A 94 -34.63 23.63 36.55
C VAL A 94 -34.06 23.28 35.18
N LYS A 95 -33.20 24.11 34.58
CA LYS A 95 -32.54 23.82 33.30
C LYS A 95 -31.12 23.28 33.45
N ARG A 96 -30.37 23.85 34.39
CA ARG A 96 -28.95 23.51 34.64
C ARG A 96 -28.70 23.49 36.13
N LEU A 97 -27.81 22.62 36.57
CA LEU A 97 -27.33 22.63 37.96
C LEU A 97 -25.84 22.26 38.05
N ARG A 98 -25.20 22.70 39.14
CA ARG A 98 -23.82 22.42 39.52
C ARG A 98 -23.70 22.32 41.04
N ALA A 99 -23.24 21.17 41.53
CA ALA A 99 -22.98 20.96 42.94
C ALA A 99 -21.54 21.34 43.31
N ASN A 100 -21.31 21.74 44.57
CA ASN A 100 -19.96 21.72 45.14
C ASN A 100 -19.48 20.26 45.37
N PRO A 101 -18.17 20.01 45.56
CA PRO A 101 -17.63 18.66 45.68
C PRO A 101 -18.30 17.82 46.78
N ASP A 102 -18.69 18.45 47.89
CA ASP A 102 -19.34 17.79 49.03
C ASP A 102 -20.86 17.62 48.85
N GLY A 103 -21.45 18.17 47.77
CA GLY A 103 -22.91 18.13 47.53
C GLY A 103 -23.75 18.97 48.50
N THR A 104 -23.12 19.70 49.42
CA THR A 104 -23.78 20.51 50.45
C THR A 104 -24.36 21.82 49.93
N ARG A 105 -24.06 22.20 48.68
CA ARG A 105 -24.58 23.39 48.01
C ARG A 105 -24.75 23.13 46.53
N VAL A 106 -25.83 23.65 45.96
CA VAL A 106 -26.13 23.52 44.53
C VAL A 106 -26.43 24.88 43.94
N LEU A 107 -25.73 25.21 42.87
CA LEU A 107 -26.12 26.26 41.94
C LEU A 107 -27.08 25.66 40.93
N PHE A 108 -28.24 26.28 40.74
CA PHE A 108 -29.13 25.89 39.66
C PHE A 108 -29.64 27.11 38.89
N GLU A 109 -29.97 26.90 37.64
CA GLU A 109 -30.55 27.91 36.75
C GLU A 109 -31.95 27.47 36.35
N ASP A 110 -32.89 28.39 36.52
CA ASP A 110 -34.29 28.18 36.17
C ASP A 110 -34.58 28.43 34.68
N ASP A 111 -35.83 28.23 34.28
CA ASP A 111 -36.29 28.49 32.92
C ASP A 111 -36.14 29.95 32.48
N ARG A 112 -36.04 30.87 33.44
CA ARG A 112 -35.91 32.32 33.24
C ARG A 112 -34.46 32.79 33.19
N HIS A 113 -33.49 31.86 33.15
CA HIS A 113 -32.05 32.15 33.13
C HIS A 113 -31.54 32.85 34.40
N THR A 114 -32.23 32.67 35.52
CA THR A 114 -31.82 33.17 36.83
C THR A 114 -31.05 32.09 37.57
N ILE A 115 -29.93 32.46 38.16
CA ILE A 115 -29.08 31.56 38.95
C ILE A 115 -29.46 31.66 40.44
N TYR A 116 -29.66 30.52 41.06
CA TYR A 116 -29.97 30.37 42.48
C TYR A 116 -28.87 29.55 43.16
N LEU A 117 -28.52 29.92 44.39
CA LEU A 117 -27.70 29.10 45.29
C LEU A 117 -28.61 28.46 46.34
N HIS A 118 -28.74 27.15 46.29
CA HIS A 118 -29.51 26.36 47.26
C HIS A 118 -28.59 25.62 48.22
N ASN A 119 -28.93 25.68 49.50
CA ASN A 119 -28.31 24.89 50.55
C ASN A 119 -29.39 24.00 51.19
N PRO A 120 -29.34 22.67 51.01
CA PRO A 120 -30.34 21.73 51.54
C PRO A 120 -30.45 21.78 53.07
N PHE A 121 -29.40 22.18 53.80
CA PHE A 121 -29.46 22.32 55.26
C PHE A 121 -30.25 23.54 55.74
N LYS A 122 -30.41 24.57 54.89
CA LYS A 122 -31.13 25.81 55.23
C LYS A 122 -32.51 25.89 54.60
N ASP A 123 -32.88 24.93 53.75
CA ASP A 123 -34.14 24.90 52.99
C ASP A 123 -34.46 26.22 52.25
N GLN A 124 -33.41 26.91 51.81
CA GLN A 124 -33.50 28.22 51.19
C GLN A 124 -32.70 28.23 49.88
N ALA A 125 -33.37 28.58 48.78
CA ALA A 125 -32.72 28.99 47.54
C ALA A 125 -32.64 30.52 47.53
N CYS A 126 -31.42 31.04 47.60
CA CYS A 126 -31.18 32.47 47.59
C CYS A 126 -31.09 32.96 46.14
N GLN A 127 -32.12 33.68 45.67
CA GLN A 127 -32.01 34.55 44.50
C GLN A 127 -31.58 35.93 44.97
N HIS A 128 -30.55 36.51 44.36
CA HIS A 128 -30.27 37.91 44.63
C HIS A 128 -30.08 38.68 43.32
N SER A 129 -30.86 39.76 43.20
CA SER A 129 -30.86 40.70 42.06
C SER A 129 -29.43 41.04 41.60
N GLY A 130 -29.01 40.48 40.47
CA GLY A 130 -27.65 40.60 39.97
C GLY A 130 -26.65 39.66 40.67
N ASN A 131 -25.82 38.99 39.85
CA ASN A 131 -24.78 38.05 40.29
C ASN A 131 -23.82 38.63 41.37
N VAL A 132 -23.73 39.96 41.48
CA VAL A 132 -22.92 40.68 42.49
C VAL A 132 -23.30 40.32 43.93
N LYS A 133 -24.60 40.24 44.25
CA LYS A 133 -25.05 39.91 45.61
C LYS A 133 -24.86 38.42 45.91
N LEU A 134 -25.02 37.53 44.92
CA LEU A 134 -24.67 36.12 45.04
C LEU A 134 -23.18 35.95 45.33
N LEU A 135 -22.31 36.62 44.57
CA LEU A 135 -20.86 36.65 44.81
C LEU A 135 -20.49 37.22 46.19
N THR A 136 -21.28 38.18 46.70
CA THR A 136 -21.09 38.73 48.05
C THR A 136 -21.54 37.74 49.13
N SER A 137 -22.67 37.03 48.93
CA SER A 137 -23.14 35.98 49.84
C SER A 137 -22.20 34.78 49.90
N LEU A 138 -21.55 34.47 48.77
CA LEU A 138 -20.51 33.46 48.68
C LEU A 138 -19.26 33.83 49.52
N ARG A 139 -18.93 35.11 49.71
CA ARG A 139 -17.80 35.50 50.58
C ARG A 139 -17.99 35.12 52.05
N ALA A 140 -19.24 34.90 52.48
CA ALA A 140 -19.57 34.52 53.85
C ALA A 140 -19.42 33.01 54.11
N LEU A 141 -18.92 32.24 53.14
CA LEU A 141 -18.73 30.80 53.30
C LEU A 141 -17.38 30.51 53.96
N GLU A 142 -17.39 29.65 54.98
CA GLU A 142 -16.25 29.36 55.87
C GLU A 142 -15.06 28.71 55.13
N ASN A 143 -15.29 28.10 53.97
CA ASN A 143 -14.26 27.47 53.14
C ASN A 143 -13.95 28.30 51.89
N LEU A 144 -12.73 28.83 51.82
CA LEU A 144 -12.23 29.61 50.67
C LEU A 144 -12.23 28.80 49.35
N GLU A 145 -12.08 27.48 49.43
CA GLU A 145 -11.97 26.60 48.25
C GLU A 145 -13.32 26.36 47.56
N GLU A 146 -14.36 26.00 48.32
CA GLU A 146 -15.74 25.88 47.81
C GLU A 146 -16.25 27.23 47.27
N TYR A 147 -15.88 28.33 47.94
CA TYR A 147 -16.18 29.69 47.48
C TYR A 147 -15.64 29.95 46.07
N LEU A 148 -14.37 29.64 45.82
CA LEU A 148 -13.69 29.94 44.56
C LEU A 148 -14.28 29.13 43.39
N LEU A 149 -14.63 27.87 43.62
CA LEU A 149 -15.25 27.02 42.62
C LEU A 149 -16.65 27.50 42.25
N LEU A 150 -17.51 27.75 43.24
CA LEU A 150 -18.87 28.27 43.02
C LEU A 150 -18.85 29.66 42.39
N ARG A 151 -17.92 30.52 42.81
CA ARG A 151 -17.67 31.82 42.19
C ARG A 151 -17.30 31.69 40.72
N GLY A 152 -16.40 30.76 40.38
CA GLY A 152 -16.02 30.48 39.00
C GLY A 152 -17.23 30.10 38.13
N TYR A 153 -18.10 29.22 38.63
CA TYR A 153 -19.31 28.82 37.90
C TYR A 153 -20.30 29.97 37.69
N ILE A 154 -20.51 30.81 38.70
CA ILE A 154 -21.38 32.00 38.55
C ILE A 154 -20.81 32.94 37.49
N LEU A 155 -19.49 33.18 37.52
CA LEU A 155 -18.82 34.05 36.54
C LEU A 155 -18.84 33.46 35.13
N ALA A 156 -18.70 32.15 34.99
CA ALA A 156 -18.81 31.47 33.70
C ALA A 156 -20.22 31.61 33.11
N LEU A 157 -21.26 31.46 33.94
CA LEU A 157 -22.65 31.66 33.53
C LEU A 157 -22.98 33.14 33.27
N SER A 158 -22.28 34.08 33.90
CA SER A 158 -22.43 35.52 33.62
C SER A 158 -21.72 35.97 32.34
N GLY A 159 -20.89 35.12 31.74
CA GLY A 159 -20.10 35.43 30.54
C GLY A 159 -18.72 36.01 30.83
N ASP A 160 -18.34 36.21 32.10
CA ASP A 160 -17.04 36.76 32.51
C ASP A 160 -15.98 35.64 32.58
N THR A 161 -15.56 35.15 31.41
CA THR A 161 -14.71 33.96 31.27
C THR A 161 -13.34 34.08 31.92
N ASP A 162 -12.73 35.27 31.87
CA ASP A 162 -11.38 35.49 32.42
C ASP A 162 -11.39 35.52 33.95
N ALA A 163 -12.43 36.12 34.53
CA ALA A 163 -12.64 36.13 35.98
C ALA A 163 -13.04 34.73 36.48
N ALA A 164 -13.79 33.97 35.68
CA ALA A 164 -14.11 32.58 35.95
C ALA A 164 -12.84 31.71 35.96
N GLU A 165 -12.00 31.80 34.93
CA GLU A 165 -10.70 31.10 34.85
C GLU A 165 -9.83 31.41 36.07
N ALA A 166 -9.65 32.68 36.41
CA ALA A 166 -8.84 33.08 37.57
C ALA A 166 -9.39 32.55 38.92
N SER A 167 -10.70 32.26 38.98
CA SER A 167 -11.33 31.66 40.15
C SER A 167 -11.12 30.15 40.18
N PHE A 168 -11.29 29.47 39.03
CA PHE A 168 -11.06 28.03 38.91
C PHE A 168 -9.59 27.67 39.12
N MET A 169 -8.65 28.46 38.61
CA MET A 169 -7.20 28.26 38.78
C MET A 169 -6.72 28.40 40.23
N LYS A 170 -7.55 28.95 41.13
CA LYS A 170 -7.29 29.03 42.57
C LYS A 170 -8.11 28.01 43.37
N SER A 171 -8.96 27.24 42.70
CA SER A 171 -9.83 26.24 43.32
C SER A 171 -9.18 24.85 43.31
N SER A 172 -9.80 23.89 44.00
CA SER A 172 -9.39 22.48 44.01
C SER A 172 -9.55 21.76 42.67
N MET A 173 -10.34 22.32 41.73
CA MET A 173 -10.63 21.72 40.42
C MET A 173 -10.13 22.62 39.28
N LEU A 174 -8.82 22.64 39.09
CA LEU A 174 -8.15 23.43 38.04
C LEU A 174 -8.58 23.01 36.62
N GLU A 175 -8.92 21.73 36.41
CA GLU A 175 -9.33 21.18 35.11
C GLU A 175 -10.61 21.83 34.55
N VAL A 176 -11.50 22.33 35.42
CA VAL A 176 -12.73 23.03 35.03
C VAL A 176 -12.43 24.31 34.25
N ALA A 177 -11.30 24.97 34.56
CA ALA A 177 -10.85 26.15 33.81
C ALA A 177 -10.53 25.79 32.34
N LEU A 178 -9.89 24.64 32.13
CA LEU A 178 -9.55 24.12 30.82
C LEU A 178 -10.79 23.65 30.06
N GLU A 179 -11.71 22.95 30.72
CA GLU A 179 -12.98 22.53 30.12
C GLU A 179 -13.82 23.73 29.67
N LEU A 180 -13.90 24.79 30.49
CA LEU A 180 -14.59 26.02 30.12
C LEU A 180 -14.02 26.63 28.84
N ARG A 181 -12.70 26.74 28.73
CA ARG A 181 -12.05 27.32 27.54
C ARG A 181 -12.21 26.42 26.31
N TRP A 182 -12.19 25.11 26.49
CA TRP A 182 -12.51 24.14 25.43
C TRP A 182 -13.95 24.36 24.93
N ASP A 183 -14.93 24.33 25.83
CA ASP A 183 -16.36 24.43 25.48
C ASP A 183 -16.70 25.73 24.75
N LEU A 184 -15.96 26.81 25.03
CA LEU A 184 -16.07 28.10 24.36
C LEU A 184 -15.24 28.21 23.06
N GLU A 185 -14.63 27.12 22.61
CA GLU A 185 -13.76 27.04 21.42
C GLU A 185 -12.54 27.99 21.47
N GLN A 186 -12.10 28.36 22.66
CA GLN A 186 -10.92 29.20 22.87
C GLN A 186 -9.65 28.33 22.96
N TRP A 187 -9.34 27.68 21.83
CA TRP A 187 -8.34 26.60 21.74
C TRP A 187 -6.95 26.99 22.24
N ASP A 188 -6.46 28.18 21.88
CA ASP A 188 -5.11 28.62 22.26
C ASP A 188 -4.96 28.75 23.78
N ARG A 189 -5.98 29.32 24.45
CA ARG A 189 -5.99 29.43 25.91
C ARG A 189 -6.17 28.06 26.56
N ALA A 190 -7.04 27.21 25.99
CA ALA A 190 -7.24 25.84 26.48
C ALA A 190 -5.96 25.00 26.43
N ILE A 191 -5.17 25.11 25.35
CA ILE A 191 -3.87 24.41 25.21
C ILE A 191 -2.82 24.99 26.17
N ALA A 192 -2.78 26.32 26.33
CA ALA A 192 -1.88 26.95 27.31
C ALA A 192 -2.17 26.45 28.74
N LEU A 193 -3.45 26.43 29.13
CA LEU A 193 -3.88 25.85 30.42
C LEU A 193 -3.55 24.36 30.52
N ALA A 194 -3.71 23.59 29.44
CA ALA A 194 -3.40 22.17 29.44
C ALA A 194 -1.91 21.92 29.73
N ARG A 195 -1.04 22.76 29.17
CA ARG A 195 0.41 22.73 29.40
C ARG A 195 0.79 23.17 30.81
N GLU A 196 0.18 24.24 31.29
CA GLU A 196 0.38 24.73 32.67
C GLU A 196 0.00 23.66 33.70
N LEU A 197 -1.08 22.91 33.44
CA LEU A 197 -1.57 21.83 34.30
C LEU A 197 -0.94 20.46 34.02
N GLN A 198 -0.11 20.34 32.97
CA GLN A 198 0.41 19.05 32.46
C GLN A 198 -0.70 17.99 32.26
N SER A 199 -1.89 18.42 31.82
CA SER A 199 -3.06 17.56 31.70
C SER A 199 -2.95 16.63 30.49
N PRO A 200 -3.33 15.35 30.61
CA PRO A 200 -3.38 14.42 29.47
C PRO A 200 -4.41 14.84 28.40
N LEU A 201 -5.29 15.80 28.71
CA LEU A 201 -6.27 16.35 27.78
C LEU A 201 -5.64 17.24 26.70
N GLU A 202 -4.39 17.72 26.86
CA GLU A 202 -3.68 18.53 25.85
C GLU A 202 -3.71 17.85 24.48
N ILE A 203 -3.44 16.54 24.45
CA ILE A 203 -3.42 15.70 23.25
C ILE A 203 -4.78 15.72 22.55
N LYS A 204 -5.88 15.59 23.30
CA LYS A 204 -7.24 15.59 22.76
C LYS A 204 -7.65 16.95 22.21
N ILE A 205 -7.29 18.02 22.93
CA ILE A 205 -7.58 19.41 22.55
C ILE A 205 -6.81 19.76 21.27
N SER A 206 -5.50 19.53 21.26
CA SER A 206 -4.61 19.81 20.11
C SER A 206 -5.09 19.11 18.83
N LYS A 207 -5.48 17.83 18.93
CA LYS A 207 -6.07 17.08 17.81
C LYS A 207 -7.36 17.72 17.29
N LYS A 208 -8.29 18.12 18.17
CA LYS A 208 -9.55 18.77 17.76
C LYS A 208 -9.28 20.12 17.11
N TYR A 209 -8.38 20.91 17.68
CA TYR A 209 -8.05 22.23 17.15
C TYR A 209 -7.42 22.14 15.75
N ALA A 210 -6.46 21.24 15.56
CA ALA A 210 -5.85 21.02 14.25
C ALA A 210 -6.89 20.63 13.17
N LEU A 211 -7.90 19.84 13.53
CA LEU A 211 -9.01 19.49 12.63
C LEU A 211 -9.91 20.68 12.30
N VAL A 212 -10.15 21.58 13.25
CA VAL A 212 -10.91 22.82 13.03
C VAL A 212 -10.14 23.73 12.07
N LEU A 213 -8.84 23.90 12.28
CA LEU A 213 -7.96 24.67 11.40
C LEU A 213 -7.90 24.09 9.98
N GLU A 214 -7.81 22.75 9.84
CA GLU A 214 -7.89 22.08 8.52
C GLU A 214 -9.19 22.43 7.77
N LYS A 215 -10.32 22.55 8.48
CA LYS A 215 -11.62 22.89 7.88
C LYS A 215 -11.73 24.36 7.51
N GLN A 216 -11.12 25.24 8.30
CA GLN A 216 -11.09 26.69 8.04
C GLN A 216 -10.13 27.05 6.90
N GLY A 217 -9.16 26.17 6.61
CA GLY A 217 -8.19 26.35 5.54
C GLY A 217 -6.81 26.83 6.02
N ASP A 218 -6.62 27.00 7.33
CA ASP A 218 -5.36 27.43 7.94
C ASP A 218 -4.38 26.26 8.12
N TYR A 219 -3.93 25.70 6.98
CA TYR A 219 -3.10 24.49 6.96
C TYR A 219 -1.73 24.67 7.63
N ARG A 220 -1.17 25.89 7.64
CA ARG A 220 0.12 26.18 8.26
C ARG A 220 0.08 25.98 9.78
N GLN A 221 -0.94 26.53 10.43
CA GLN A 221 -1.12 26.38 11.87
C GLN A 221 -1.50 24.92 12.20
N ALA A 222 -2.39 24.32 11.42
CA ALA A 222 -2.75 22.91 11.58
C ALA A 222 -1.53 21.98 11.54
N LEU A 223 -0.60 22.19 10.59
CA LEU A 223 0.63 21.42 10.47
C LEU A 223 1.51 21.56 11.72
N SER A 224 1.69 22.78 12.23
CA SER A 224 2.42 23.04 13.48
C SER A 224 1.85 22.23 14.66
N TYR A 225 0.52 22.21 14.82
CA TYR A 225 -0.12 21.45 15.89
C TYR A 225 0.04 19.94 15.71
N TYR A 226 -0.07 19.40 14.49
CA TYR A 226 0.17 17.98 14.25
C TYR A 226 1.63 17.56 14.48
N GLU A 227 2.59 18.41 14.14
CA GLU A 227 4.02 18.14 14.40
C GLU A 227 4.34 18.20 15.90
N GLN A 228 3.76 19.17 16.62
CA GLN A 228 3.87 19.23 18.08
C GLN A 228 3.26 17.98 18.72
N TYR A 229 2.09 17.56 18.23
CA TYR A 229 1.44 16.34 18.67
C TYR A 229 2.36 15.13 18.49
N LEU A 230 2.98 14.96 17.31
CA LEU A 230 3.89 13.84 17.03
C LEU A 230 5.14 13.82 17.94
N LYS A 231 5.61 14.98 18.41
CA LYS A 231 6.79 15.10 19.29
C LYS A 231 6.52 14.61 20.72
N THR A 232 5.26 14.51 21.13
CA THR A 232 4.89 14.05 22.47
C THR A 232 5.17 12.55 22.61
N SER A 233 6.05 12.20 23.55
CA SER A 233 6.57 10.83 23.74
C SER A 233 5.55 9.81 24.23
N THR A 234 4.39 10.25 24.74
CA THR A 234 3.34 9.41 25.32
C THR A 234 2.31 8.87 24.32
N LEU A 235 2.50 9.08 23.01
CA LEU A 235 1.49 8.70 22.02
C LEU A 235 1.46 7.20 21.72
N ASP A 236 0.25 6.65 21.66
CA ASP A 236 -0.05 5.31 21.13
C ASP A 236 0.23 5.20 19.62
N THR A 237 0.35 3.98 19.10
CA THR A 237 0.57 3.72 17.66
C THR A 237 -0.55 4.30 16.79
N GLU A 238 -1.81 4.13 17.20
CA GLU A 238 -2.98 4.67 16.50
C GLU A 238 -2.99 6.20 16.51
N GLN A 239 -2.66 6.80 17.65
CA GLN A 239 -2.57 8.26 17.80
C GLN A 239 -1.48 8.85 16.90
N ARG A 240 -0.31 8.21 16.83
CA ARG A 240 0.76 8.61 15.90
C ARG A 240 0.32 8.49 14.44
N ALA A 241 -0.39 7.43 14.06
CA ALA A 241 -0.90 7.26 12.71
C ALA A 241 -1.87 8.39 12.33
N ILE A 242 -2.77 8.79 13.24
CA ILE A 242 -3.70 9.91 13.02
C ILE A 242 -2.95 11.24 12.83
N ALA A 243 -1.90 11.48 13.61
CA ALA A 243 -1.06 12.66 13.48
C ALA A 243 -0.33 12.69 12.13
N LYS A 244 0.33 11.59 11.77
CA LYS A 244 1.01 11.44 10.48
C LYS A 244 0.05 11.64 9.31
N ALA A 245 -1.17 11.10 9.41
CA ALA A 245 -2.23 11.32 8.42
C ALA A 245 -2.64 12.80 8.30
N GLY A 246 -2.71 13.54 9.41
CA GLY A 246 -2.94 14.99 9.42
C GLY A 246 -1.79 15.77 8.78
N ILE A 247 -0.55 15.45 9.15
CA ILE A 247 0.67 16.06 8.56
C ILE A 247 0.71 15.80 7.05
N ALA A 248 0.40 14.57 6.61
CA ALA A 248 0.39 14.22 5.20
C ALA A 248 -0.60 15.09 4.40
N ARG A 249 -1.86 15.17 4.84
CA ARG A 249 -2.89 15.97 4.15
C ARG A 249 -2.55 17.46 4.13
N THR A 250 -2.12 18.02 5.25
CA THR A 250 -1.75 19.44 5.36
C THR A 250 -0.51 19.76 4.53
N SER A 251 0.51 18.89 4.52
CA SER A 251 1.73 19.08 3.71
C SER A 251 1.41 19.08 2.22
N VAL A 252 0.57 18.17 1.73
CA VAL A 252 0.12 18.15 0.32
C VAL A 252 -0.61 19.45 -0.04
N ARG A 253 -1.49 19.96 0.83
CA ARG A 253 -2.19 21.23 0.59
C ARG A 253 -1.29 22.46 0.61
N LEU A 254 -0.19 22.40 1.35
CA LEU A 254 0.82 23.46 1.39
C LEU A 254 1.81 23.39 0.22
N GLY A 255 1.79 22.32 -0.58
CA GLY A 255 2.68 22.10 -1.72
C GLY A 255 3.90 21.22 -1.44
N ASP A 256 4.09 20.76 -0.19
CA ASP A 256 5.16 19.82 0.19
C ASP A 256 4.76 18.38 -0.16
N ILE A 257 4.74 18.09 -1.46
CA ILE A 257 4.29 16.82 -2.03
C ILE A 257 5.17 15.66 -1.55
N TRP A 258 6.49 15.85 -1.49
CA TRP A 258 7.44 14.79 -1.09
C TRP A 258 7.19 14.30 0.33
N LYS A 259 7.09 15.23 1.29
CA LYS A 259 6.82 14.93 2.70
C LYS A 259 5.45 14.27 2.86
N GLY A 260 4.44 14.79 2.15
CA GLY A 260 3.11 14.20 2.09
C GLY A 260 3.16 12.74 1.64
N LYS A 261 3.77 12.45 0.49
CA LYS A 261 3.86 11.10 -0.08
C LYS A 261 4.58 10.11 0.83
N HIS A 262 5.73 10.50 1.39
CA HIS A 262 6.50 9.64 2.29
C HIS A 262 5.66 9.18 3.50
N LEU A 263 4.93 10.13 4.10
CA LEU A 263 4.05 9.81 5.24
C LEU A 263 2.85 8.97 4.84
N VAL A 264 2.30 9.18 3.64
CA VAL A 264 1.20 8.36 3.10
C VAL A 264 1.65 6.91 2.90
N THR A 265 2.84 6.69 2.32
CA THR A 265 3.41 5.34 2.12
C THR A 265 3.73 4.64 3.44
N GLU A 266 4.15 5.37 4.47
CA GLU A 266 4.39 4.81 5.81
C GLU A 266 3.11 4.40 6.54
N CYS A 267 2.02 5.15 6.37
CA CYS A 267 0.78 4.93 7.11
C CYS A 267 -0.09 3.80 6.54
N SER A 268 0.10 3.44 5.26
CA SER A 268 -0.66 2.40 4.54
C SER A 268 -2.19 2.43 4.76
N ASP A 269 -2.75 3.63 5.00
CA ASP A 269 -4.17 3.85 5.24
C ASP A 269 -4.88 4.19 3.93
N SER A 270 -5.82 3.33 3.53
CA SER A 270 -6.58 3.47 2.28
C SER A 270 -7.36 4.80 2.21
N LEU A 271 -7.98 5.21 3.31
CA LEU A 271 -8.75 6.47 3.35
C LEU A 271 -7.84 7.70 3.19
N LEU A 272 -6.61 7.61 3.67
CA LEU A 272 -5.61 8.66 3.51
C LEU A 272 -5.12 8.73 2.06
N ASN A 273 -4.80 7.58 1.45
CA ASN A 273 -4.35 7.48 0.05
C ASN A 273 -5.36 8.16 -0.88
N SER A 274 -6.65 7.80 -0.77
CA SER A 274 -7.70 8.38 -1.59
C SER A 274 -7.85 9.90 -1.40
N LYS A 275 -7.79 10.39 -0.15
CA LYS A 275 -7.91 11.83 0.13
C LYS A 275 -6.72 12.60 -0.42
N CYS A 276 -5.50 12.09 -0.26
CA CYS A 276 -4.29 12.74 -0.77
C CYS A 276 -4.25 12.71 -2.31
N ALA A 277 -4.68 11.62 -2.93
CA ALA A 277 -4.76 11.51 -4.39
C ALA A 277 -5.71 12.57 -4.99
N LYS A 278 -6.91 12.74 -4.42
CA LYS A 278 -7.85 13.82 -4.83
C LYS A 278 -7.28 15.22 -4.63
N MET A 279 -6.48 15.44 -3.59
CA MET A 279 -5.81 16.73 -3.40
C MET A 279 -4.76 16.97 -4.48
N LEU A 280 -4.00 15.94 -4.88
CA LEU A 280 -3.01 16.02 -5.95
C LEU A 280 -3.67 16.22 -7.33
N GLU A 281 -4.82 15.61 -7.59
CA GLU A 281 -5.64 15.90 -8.79
C GLU A 281 -6.02 17.38 -8.86
N GLY A 282 -6.50 17.96 -7.75
CA GLY A 282 -6.84 19.38 -7.69
C GLY A 282 -5.64 20.31 -7.93
N LEU A 283 -4.41 19.81 -7.74
CA LEU A 283 -3.16 20.51 -8.01
C LEU A 283 -2.61 20.21 -9.42
N ASN A 284 -3.34 19.47 -10.27
CA ASN A 284 -2.91 18.97 -11.58
C ASN A 284 -1.67 18.06 -11.54
N LEU A 285 -1.39 17.41 -10.40
CA LEU A 285 -0.29 16.46 -10.22
C LEU A 285 -0.78 15.04 -10.48
N HIS A 286 -1.21 14.78 -11.72
CA HIS A 286 -1.88 13.54 -12.10
C HIS A 286 -0.98 12.29 -11.95
N GLU A 287 0.33 12.42 -12.17
CA GLU A 287 1.28 11.30 -12.00
C GLU A 287 1.34 10.81 -10.55
N ASP A 288 1.40 11.74 -9.61
CA ASP A 288 1.49 11.41 -8.19
C ASP A 288 0.15 10.96 -7.63
N ALA A 289 -0.96 11.51 -8.14
CA ALA A 289 -2.30 11.05 -7.82
C ALA A 289 -2.50 9.59 -8.26
N ALA A 290 -2.14 9.25 -9.50
CA ALA A 290 -2.25 7.88 -10.02
C ALA A 290 -1.44 6.88 -9.17
N LYS A 291 -0.22 7.23 -8.77
CA LYS A 291 0.60 6.40 -7.87
C LYS A 291 -0.09 6.13 -6.54
N LEU A 292 -0.67 7.15 -5.91
CA LEU A 292 -1.37 6.98 -4.64
C LEU A 292 -2.64 6.13 -4.77
N TYR A 293 -3.37 6.24 -5.89
CA TYR A 293 -4.53 5.38 -6.14
C TYR A 293 -4.15 3.92 -6.37
N VAL A 294 -3.02 3.64 -7.04
CA VAL A 294 -2.52 2.27 -7.20
C VAL A 294 -2.11 1.69 -5.85
N LEU A 295 -1.47 2.50 -4.99
CA LEU A 295 -1.10 2.10 -3.62
C LEU A 295 -2.31 1.90 -2.69
N ASP A 296 -3.46 2.51 -2.97
CA ASP A 296 -4.73 2.30 -2.26
C ASP A 296 -5.32 0.90 -2.49
N GLY A 297 -4.90 0.20 -3.57
CA GLY A 297 -5.40 -1.11 -3.97
C GLY A 297 -6.77 -1.07 -4.67
N LEU A 298 -7.34 -2.26 -4.87
CA LEU A 298 -8.46 -2.68 -5.77
C LEU A 298 -9.74 -1.81 -5.86
N LYS A 299 -9.91 -0.76 -5.06
CA LYS A 299 -11.17 0.02 -5.05
C LYS A 299 -11.17 1.22 -6.00
N ARG A 300 -10.02 1.65 -6.52
CA ARG A 300 -9.91 2.87 -7.38
C ARG A 300 -8.91 2.75 -8.53
N THR A 301 -8.55 1.52 -8.94
CA THR A 301 -7.67 1.30 -10.09
C THR A 301 -8.25 1.88 -11.38
N GLU A 302 -9.58 1.86 -11.54
CA GLU A 302 -10.26 2.48 -12.70
C GLU A 302 -10.12 4.02 -12.70
N GLU A 303 -10.25 4.72 -11.56
CA GLU A 303 -10.03 6.17 -11.46
C GLU A 303 -8.58 6.54 -11.86
N ALA A 304 -7.60 5.76 -11.37
CA ALA A 304 -6.19 5.94 -11.71
C ALA A 304 -5.90 5.69 -13.21
N LYS A 305 -6.58 4.70 -13.80
CA LYS A 305 -6.45 4.34 -15.21
C LYS A 305 -7.03 5.42 -16.11
N GLU A 306 -8.22 5.94 -15.80
CA GLU A 306 -8.84 7.03 -16.56
C GLU A 306 -7.93 8.26 -16.60
N LEU A 307 -7.35 8.63 -15.45
CA LEU A 307 -6.38 9.73 -15.37
C LEU A 307 -5.11 9.46 -16.20
N ALA A 308 -4.59 8.24 -16.15
CA ALA A 308 -3.41 7.85 -16.92
C ALA A 308 -3.69 7.82 -18.43
N GLN A 309 -4.89 7.44 -18.85
CA GLN A 309 -5.34 7.50 -20.26
C GLN A 309 -5.50 8.93 -20.75
N GLN A 310 -6.13 9.82 -19.98
CA GLN A 310 -6.31 11.22 -20.36
C GLN A 310 -4.99 11.98 -20.54
N GLN A 311 -3.94 11.55 -19.85
CA GLN A 311 -2.63 12.21 -19.86
C GLN A 311 -1.61 11.50 -20.77
N ASP A 312 -2.02 10.47 -21.52
CA ASP A 312 -1.13 9.62 -22.34
C ASP A 312 0.07 9.02 -21.56
N LYS A 313 -0.12 8.76 -20.27
CA LYS A 313 0.92 8.25 -19.34
C LYS A 313 0.60 6.86 -18.78
N MET A 314 0.01 6.01 -19.62
CA MET A 314 -0.38 4.63 -19.24
C MET A 314 0.82 3.73 -18.89
N ASP A 315 2.00 4.01 -19.42
CA ASP A 315 3.22 3.26 -19.12
C ASP A 315 3.56 3.25 -17.63
N MET A 316 3.52 4.43 -17.01
CA MET A 316 3.78 4.63 -15.57
C MET A 316 2.73 3.93 -14.71
N TYR A 317 1.47 3.93 -15.15
CA TYR A 317 0.41 3.19 -14.48
C TYR A 317 0.72 1.69 -14.50
N THR A 318 1.12 1.14 -15.65
CA THR A 318 1.38 -0.30 -15.76
C THR A 318 2.61 -0.79 -15.02
N GLU A 319 3.65 0.02 -14.85
CA GLU A 319 4.79 -0.33 -13.98
C GLU A 319 4.37 -0.50 -12.51
N HIS A 320 3.55 0.41 -12.00
CA HIS A 320 3.10 0.36 -10.61
C HIS A 320 2.00 -0.67 -10.36
N VAL A 321 1.16 -0.89 -11.37
CA VAL A 321 0.05 -1.84 -11.32
C VAL A 321 0.53 -3.26 -11.53
N ALA A 322 1.66 -3.47 -12.22
CA ALA A 322 2.23 -4.79 -12.43
C ALA A 322 2.29 -5.62 -11.14
N ASP A 323 2.71 -5.03 -10.02
CA ASP A 323 2.91 -5.75 -8.76
C ASP A 323 1.64 -6.00 -7.95
N VAL A 324 0.55 -5.27 -8.21
CA VAL A 324 -0.68 -5.30 -7.41
C VAL A 324 -1.90 -5.79 -8.21
N ALA A 325 -1.81 -5.83 -9.55
CA ALA A 325 -2.94 -6.13 -10.41
C ALA A 325 -3.46 -7.55 -10.29
N SER A 326 -4.78 -7.65 -10.36
CA SER A 326 -5.49 -8.90 -10.60
C SER A 326 -5.29 -9.42 -12.03
N GLU A 327 -5.48 -10.72 -12.24
CA GLU A 327 -5.41 -11.35 -13.57
C GLU A 327 -6.39 -10.71 -14.58
N GLU A 328 -7.56 -10.28 -14.11
CA GLU A 328 -8.57 -9.61 -14.94
C GLU A 328 -8.13 -8.21 -15.40
N GLU A 329 -7.51 -7.43 -14.52
CA GLU A 329 -6.99 -6.10 -14.85
C GLU A 329 -5.81 -6.19 -15.83
N CYS A 330 -4.91 -7.14 -15.63
CA CYS A 330 -3.82 -7.39 -16.56
C CYS A 330 -4.35 -7.79 -17.96
N SER A 331 -5.45 -8.55 -18.04
CA SER A 331 -6.07 -8.94 -19.32
C SER A 331 -6.69 -7.75 -20.04
N LYS A 332 -7.36 -6.85 -19.30
CA LYS A 332 -7.87 -5.58 -19.84
C LYS A 332 -6.75 -4.67 -20.33
N LEU A 333 -5.63 -4.61 -19.59
CA LEU A 333 -4.44 -3.82 -19.97
C LEU A 333 -3.73 -4.39 -21.21
N GLY A 334 -3.63 -5.72 -21.32
CA GLY A 334 -3.10 -6.38 -22.50
C GLY A 334 -3.89 -6.01 -23.77
N LYS A 335 -5.22 -6.06 -23.71
CA LYS A 335 -6.10 -5.65 -24.83
C LYS A 335 -5.97 -4.16 -25.17
N TYR A 336 -5.75 -3.31 -24.17
CA TYR A 336 -5.52 -1.88 -24.39
C TYR A 336 -4.22 -1.64 -25.18
N TYR A 337 -3.12 -2.27 -24.76
CA TYR A 337 -1.85 -2.15 -25.48
C TYR A 337 -1.89 -2.77 -26.87
N GLU A 338 -2.63 -3.86 -27.06
CA GLU A 338 -2.88 -4.46 -28.37
C GLU A 338 -3.63 -3.48 -29.29
N ALA A 339 -4.66 -2.79 -28.79
CA ALA A 339 -5.41 -1.78 -29.55
C ALA A 339 -4.55 -0.55 -29.91
N MET A 340 -3.60 -0.18 -29.05
CA MET A 340 -2.63 0.90 -29.31
C MET A 340 -1.48 0.46 -30.23
N GLY A 341 -1.40 -0.82 -30.60
CA GLY A 341 -0.32 -1.39 -31.44
C GLY A 341 1.00 -1.59 -30.71
N ASN A 342 1.04 -1.48 -29.37
CA ASN A 342 2.23 -1.73 -28.57
C ASN A 342 2.26 -3.19 -28.11
N TYR A 343 2.64 -4.08 -29.03
CA TYR A 343 2.57 -5.52 -28.81
C TYR A 343 3.57 -6.04 -27.76
N GLU A 344 4.72 -5.39 -27.56
CA GLU A 344 5.72 -5.79 -26.55
C GLU A 344 5.20 -5.65 -25.12
N LYS A 345 4.51 -4.54 -24.83
CA LYS A 345 3.88 -4.34 -23.52
C LYS A 345 2.65 -5.23 -23.37
N ALA A 346 1.89 -5.43 -24.45
CA ALA A 346 0.75 -6.34 -24.44
C ALA A 346 1.16 -7.78 -24.08
N THR A 347 2.22 -8.32 -24.69
CA THR A 347 2.70 -9.67 -24.39
C THR A 347 3.15 -9.82 -22.95
N ALA A 348 3.89 -8.85 -22.40
CA ALA A 348 4.30 -8.85 -21.00
C ALA A 348 3.11 -8.91 -20.02
N MET A 349 2.03 -8.18 -20.32
CA MET A 349 0.81 -8.23 -19.50
C MET A 349 0.08 -9.56 -19.65
N PHE A 350 -0.03 -10.12 -20.86
CA PHE A 350 -0.70 -11.41 -21.09
C PHE A 350 0.07 -12.61 -20.51
N GLU A 351 1.40 -12.57 -20.51
CA GLU A 351 2.22 -13.55 -19.78
C GLU A 351 1.91 -13.53 -18.28
N ARG A 352 1.78 -12.33 -17.70
CA ARG A 352 1.47 -12.16 -16.27
C ARG A 352 0.04 -12.59 -15.92
N CYS A 353 -0.91 -12.50 -16.87
CA CYS A 353 -2.26 -13.06 -16.73
C CYS A 353 -2.30 -14.59 -16.75
N GLY A 354 -1.20 -15.27 -17.07
CA GLY A 354 -1.21 -16.70 -17.37
C GLY A 354 -1.92 -17.06 -18.69
N ASN A 355 -2.28 -16.08 -19.53
CA ASN A 355 -2.84 -16.35 -20.86
C ASN A 355 -1.72 -16.53 -21.90
N VAL A 356 -0.97 -17.61 -21.68
CA VAL A 356 0.25 -17.93 -22.42
C VAL A 356 -0.01 -18.18 -23.90
N LYS A 357 -1.17 -18.75 -24.25
CA LYS A 357 -1.58 -19.02 -25.64
C LYS A 357 -1.74 -17.73 -26.44
N HIS A 358 -2.35 -16.71 -25.85
CA HIS A 358 -2.55 -15.43 -26.53
C HIS A 358 -1.24 -14.65 -26.63
N ALA A 359 -0.41 -14.67 -25.58
CA ALA A 359 0.94 -14.10 -25.61
C ALA A 359 1.81 -14.75 -26.71
N LEU A 360 1.77 -16.08 -26.87
CA LEU A 360 2.50 -16.78 -27.92
C LEU A 360 2.09 -16.31 -29.31
N LYS A 361 0.78 -16.20 -29.58
CA LYS A 361 0.29 -15.70 -30.88
C LYS A 361 0.76 -14.29 -31.19
N LEU A 362 0.79 -13.42 -30.18
CA LEU A 362 1.28 -12.05 -30.32
C LEU A 362 2.79 -12.01 -30.61
N TYR A 363 3.61 -12.81 -29.91
CA TYR A 363 5.04 -12.93 -30.24
C TYR A 363 5.28 -13.46 -31.67
N LEU A 364 4.50 -14.45 -32.10
CA LEU A 364 4.59 -14.97 -33.47
C LEU A 364 4.19 -13.92 -34.52
N SER A 365 3.21 -13.06 -34.20
CA SER A 365 2.79 -11.98 -35.11
C SER A 365 3.82 -10.85 -35.24
N LEU A 366 4.61 -10.60 -34.18
CA LEU A 366 5.68 -9.59 -34.18
C LEU A 366 6.86 -10.00 -35.07
N GLY A 367 7.23 -11.28 -35.07
CA GLY A 367 8.29 -11.83 -35.93
C GLY A 367 9.70 -11.24 -35.70
N THR A 368 9.90 -10.42 -34.65
CA THR A 368 11.21 -9.87 -34.31
C THR A 368 12.09 -10.93 -33.64
N PRO A 369 13.42 -10.89 -33.83
CA PRO A 369 14.31 -11.89 -33.22
C PRO A 369 14.23 -11.89 -31.68
N GLU A 370 14.00 -10.73 -31.07
CA GLU A 370 13.85 -10.57 -29.62
C GLU A 370 12.53 -11.15 -29.10
N ALA A 371 11.41 -10.88 -29.80
CA ALA A 371 10.11 -11.49 -29.50
C ALA A 371 10.17 -13.02 -29.60
N MET A 372 10.90 -13.54 -30.59
CA MET A 372 11.09 -14.98 -30.75
C MET A 372 11.91 -15.58 -29.60
N GLU A 373 12.97 -14.92 -29.14
CA GLU A 373 13.73 -15.40 -27.97
C GLU A 373 12.89 -15.37 -26.69
N GLN A 374 12.07 -14.34 -26.49
CA GLN A 374 11.14 -14.26 -25.36
C GLN A 374 10.09 -15.37 -25.42
N ALA A 375 9.50 -15.64 -26.59
CA ALA A 375 8.57 -16.75 -26.78
C ALA A 375 9.22 -18.12 -26.49
N ILE A 376 10.46 -18.35 -26.92
CA ILE A 376 11.19 -19.60 -26.64
C ILE A 376 11.43 -19.76 -25.14
N ASN A 377 11.85 -18.70 -24.46
CA ASN A 377 12.08 -18.72 -23.02
C ASN A 377 10.78 -18.95 -22.24
N MET A 378 9.69 -18.31 -22.67
CA MET A 378 8.37 -18.48 -22.10
C MET A 378 7.89 -19.94 -22.24
N VAL A 379 7.97 -20.52 -23.45
CA VAL A 379 7.57 -21.92 -23.71
C VAL A 379 8.47 -22.90 -22.94
N GLY A 380 9.77 -22.60 -22.82
CA GLY A 380 10.71 -23.37 -22.03
C GLY A 380 10.41 -23.38 -20.52
N ARG A 381 9.86 -22.29 -19.99
CA ARG A 381 9.43 -22.19 -18.58
C ARG A 381 8.14 -22.96 -18.33
N GLN A 382 7.16 -22.84 -19.22
CA GLN A 382 5.83 -23.44 -19.07
C GLN A 382 5.82 -24.94 -19.39
N ARG A 383 6.65 -25.40 -20.35
CA ARG A 383 6.77 -26.81 -20.77
C ARG A 383 5.46 -27.49 -21.20
N ASP A 384 4.47 -26.72 -21.64
CA ASP A 384 3.22 -27.27 -22.18
C ASP A 384 3.44 -27.85 -23.58
N GLU A 385 3.13 -29.13 -23.76
CA GLU A 385 3.28 -29.83 -25.04
C GLU A 385 2.48 -29.16 -26.18
N GLY A 386 1.28 -28.66 -25.88
CA GLY A 386 0.44 -27.94 -26.85
C GLY A 386 1.09 -26.65 -27.36
N LEU A 387 1.67 -25.84 -26.46
CA LEU A 387 2.36 -24.60 -26.83
C LEU A 387 3.66 -24.89 -27.58
N THR A 388 4.38 -25.96 -27.20
CA THR A 388 5.57 -26.38 -27.92
C THR A 388 5.25 -26.81 -29.35
N ASN A 389 4.14 -27.52 -29.56
CA ASN A 389 3.72 -27.95 -30.88
C ASN A 389 3.29 -26.77 -31.75
N GLU A 390 2.55 -25.80 -31.22
CA GLU A 390 2.20 -24.57 -31.95
C GLU A 390 3.46 -23.77 -32.36
N LEU A 391 4.45 -23.63 -31.47
CA LEU A 391 5.72 -22.98 -31.78
C LEU A 391 6.54 -23.76 -32.81
N LEU A 392 6.56 -25.10 -32.72
CA LEU A 392 7.28 -25.96 -33.66
C LEU A 392 6.61 -26.03 -35.04
N GLU A 393 5.28 -26.02 -35.11
CA GLU A 393 4.52 -25.96 -36.36
C GLU A 393 4.79 -24.66 -37.12
N PHE A 394 4.99 -23.55 -36.41
CA PHE A 394 5.41 -22.29 -37.05
C PHE A 394 6.86 -22.33 -37.56
N LEU A 395 7.76 -23.05 -36.89
CA LEU A 395 9.20 -23.07 -37.21
C LEU A 395 9.62 -24.16 -38.21
N THR A 396 8.83 -25.22 -38.38
CA THR A 396 9.13 -26.35 -39.27
C THR A 396 8.99 -26.05 -40.78
N PRO A 397 8.02 -25.27 -41.30
CA PRO A 397 7.87 -25.08 -42.74
C PRO A 397 9.02 -24.28 -43.39
N ASP A 398 9.79 -23.49 -42.63
CA ASP A 398 10.89 -22.65 -43.14
C ASP A 398 12.27 -23.35 -43.14
N LEU A 399 12.34 -24.65 -42.86
CA LEU A 399 13.61 -25.40 -42.77
C LEU A 399 14.46 -25.35 -44.05
N GLU A 400 13.82 -25.18 -45.20
CA GLU A 400 14.48 -25.18 -46.51
C GLU A 400 14.88 -23.79 -47.02
N SER A 401 14.24 -22.71 -46.55
CA SER A 401 14.39 -21.37 -47.15
C SER A 401 15.36 -20.43 -46.42
N SER A 402 15.63 -20.62 -45.11
CA SER A 402 16.50 -19.69 -44.37
C SER A 402 17.37 -20.33 -43.26
N ASN A 403 18.65 -19.91 -43.18
CA ASN A 403 19.56 -20.27 -42.07
C ASN A 403 19.12 -19.74 -40.70
N LYS A 404 18.26 -18.70 -40.66
CA LYS A 404 17.76 -18.10 -39.42
C LYS A 404 16.77 -19.04 -38.73
N SER A 405 15.89 -19.67 -39.50
CA SER A 405 14.88 -20.63 -39.01
C SER A 405 15.52 -21.91 -38.45
N SER A 406 16.64 -22.36 -39.01
CA SER A 406 17.38 -23.52 -38.45
C SER A 406 18.02 -23.20 -37.08
N ARG A 407 18.50 -21.97 -36.87
CA ARG A 407 19.13 -21.56 -35.60
C ARG A 407 18.10 -21.37 -34.47
N THR A 408 16.94 -20.80 -34.77
CA THR A 408 15.84 -20.66 -33.81
C THR A 408 15.28 -22.01 -33.40
N LEU A 409 15.10 -22.94 -34.34
CA LEU A 409 14.63 -24.30 -34.08
C LEU A 409 15.64 -25.12 -33.25
N PHE A 410 16.95 -24.97 -33.52
CA PHE A 410 17.99 -25.53 -32.64
C PHE A 410 17.86 -24.99 -31.21
N ARG A 411 17.68 -23.67 -31.04
CA ARG A 411 17.52 -23.06 -29.72
C ARG A 411 16.28 -23.59 -28.99
N VAL A 412 15.14 -23.73 -29.68
CA VAL A 412 13.91 -24.32 -29.11
C VAL A 412 14.18 -25.71 -28.55
N HIS A 413 14.76 -26.63 -29.34
CA HIS A 413 15.02 -27.98 -28.85
C HIS A 413 16.04 -28.03 -27.71
N MET A 414 17.02 -27.12 -27.70
CA MET A 414 17.96 -26.99 -26.58
C MET A 414 17.28 -26.52 -25.30
N VAL A 415 16.35 -25.56 -25.38
CA VAL A 415 15.59 -25.06 -24.22
C VAL A 415 14.57 -26.10 -23.72
N LEU A 416 13.96 -26.86 -24.62
CA LEU A 416 13.05 -27.96 -24.28
C LEU A 416 13.77 -29.20 -23.73
N GLY A 417 15.11 -29.26 -23.78
CA GLY A 417 15.88 -30.42 -23.35
C GLY A 417 15.80 -31.62 -24.30
N ASN A 418 15.24 -31.45 -25.50
CA ASN A 418 15.14 -32.48 -26.53
C ASN A 418 16.47 -32.59 -27.29
N TYR A 419 17.50 -33.09 -26.60
CA TYR A 419 18.88 -33.15 -27.11
C TYR A 419 19.04 -33.97 -28.39
N GLU A 420 18.21 -34.99 -28.58
CA GLU A 420 18.24 -35.84 -29.78
C GLU A 420 17.75 -35.09 -31.03
N ALA A 421 16.66 -34.32 -30.90
CA ALA A 421 16.18 -33.44 -31.96
C ALA A 421 17.16 -32.27 -32.20
N ALA A 422 17.67 -31.66 -31.13
CA ALA A 422 18.69 -30.60 -31.21
C ALA A 422 19.96 -31.08 -31.94
N THR A 423 20.39 -32.32 -31.69
CA THR A 423 21.56 -32.89 -32.37
C THR A 423 21.34 -33.02 -33.87
N ARG A 424 20.18 -33.54 -34.30
CA ARG A 424 19.84 -33.65 -35.73
C ARG A 424 19.87 -32.28 -36.43
N VAL A 425 19.28 -31.28 -35.80
CA VAL A 425 19.24 -29.91 -36.33
C VAL A 425 20.63 -29.28 -36.36
N ALA A 426 21.45 -29.50 -35.33
CA ALA A 426 22.83 -29.01 -35.30
C ALA A 426 23.72 -29.62 -36.40
N LEU A 427 23.54 -30.90 -36.71
CA LEU A 427 24.25 -31.55 -37.82
C LEU A 427 23.83 -30.93 -39.17
N LEU A 428 22.55 -30.60 -39.32
CA LEU A 428 22.01 -29.97 -40.52
C LEU A 428 22.55 -28.54 -40.69
N ILE A 429 22.60 -27.75 -39.60
CA ILE A 429 23.24 -26.42 -39.59
C ILE A 429 24.72 -26.55 -39.96
N ALA A 430 25.45 -27.50 -39.35
CA ALA A 430 26.86 -27.72 -39.63
C ALA A 430 27.12 -28.12 -41.09
N GLN A 431 26.23 -28.90 -41.71
CA GLN A 431 26.29 -29.24 -43.14
C GLN A 431 26.08 -28.00 -44.03
N LYS A 432 25.06 -27.18 -43.77
CA LYS A 432 24.86 -25.92 -44.53
C LYS A 432 26.06 -24.96 -44.38
N GLU A 433 26.64 -24.87 -43.20
CA GLU A 433 27.86 -24.08 -42.95
C GLU A 433 29.10 -24.70 -43.65
N GLN A 434 29.16 -26.02 -43.82
CA GLN A 434 30.21 -26.71 -44.61
C GLN A 434 30.08 -26.46 -46.12
N GLU A 435 28.85 -26.46 -46.64
CA GLU A 435 28.54 -26.18 -48.05
C GLU A 435 28.87 -24.73 -48.40
N SER A 436 28.61 -23.79 -47.49
CA SER A 436 29.00 -22.38 -47.62
C SER A 436 30.48 -22.09 -47.36
N GLY A 437 31.29 -23.09 -46.98
CA GLY A 437 32.73 -22.96 -46.76
C GLY A 437 33.14 -22.46 -45.36
N ASN A 438 32.19 -22.29 -44.44
CA ASN A 438 32.41 -21.79 -43.08
C ASN A 438 32.81 -22.90 -42.08
N TYR A 439 33.84 -23.67 -42.40
CA TYR A 439 34.27 -24.85 -41.60
C TYR A 439 34.61 -24.55 -40.14
N LYS A 440 35.09 -23.34 -39.83
CA LYS A 440 35.40 -22.92 -38.45
C LYS A 440 34.14 -22.70 -37.60
N ILE A 441 33.10 -22.11 -38.19
CA ILE A 441 31.83 -21.83 -37.50
C ILE A 441 31.10 -23.15 -37.24
N ALA A 442 31.04 -24.03 -38.25
CA ALA A 442 30.52 -25.39 -38.12
C ALA A 442 31.26 -26.18 -37.03
N HIS A 443 32.60 -26.04 -36.95
CA HIS A 443 33.41 -26.70 -35.92
C HIS A 443 33.05 -26.22 -34.51
N GLN A 444 32.98 -24.90 -34.32
CA GLN A 444 32.66 -24.29 -33.03
C GLN A 444 31.26 -24.70 -32.54
N GLN A 445 30.24 -24.63 -33.41
CA GLN A 445 28.87 -25.02 -33.08
C GLN A 445 28.76 -26.47 -32.63
N LEU A 446 29.36 -27.42 -33.37
CA LEU A 446 29.35 -28.83 -32.98
C LEU A 446 30.15 -29.09 -31.70
N LEU A 447 31.28 -28.39 -31.52
CA LEU A 447 32.11 -28.50 -30.33
C LEU A 447 31.35 -28.02 -29.08
N ASP A 448 30.64 -26.89 -29.18
CA ASP A 448 29.89 -26.33 -28.07
C ASP A 448 28.69 -27.21 -27.71
N LEU A 449 27.99 -27.78 -28.68
CA LEU A 449 26.97 -28.81 -28.42
C LEU A 449 27.57 -30.04 -27.72
N CYS A 450 28.73 -30.52 -28.17
CA CYS A 450 29.47 -31.61 -27.51
C CYS A 450 29.77 -31.32 -26.03
N LYS A 451 30.17 -30.08 -25.72
CA LYS A 451 30.42 -29.65 -24.34
C LYS A 451 29.14 -29.63 -23.51
N VAL A 452 28.04 -29.14 -24.09
CA VAL A 452 26.73 -29.09 -23.41
C VAL A 452 26.24 -30.51 -23.11
N LEU A 453 26.24 -31.43 -24.08
CA LEU A 453 25.85 -32.83 -23.87
C LEU A 453 26.66 -33.50 -22.76
N LYS A 454 27.96 -33.25 -22.70
CA LYS A 454 28.84 -33.78 -21.65
C LYS A 454 28.53 -33.18 -20.27
N ARG A 455 28.21 -31.89 -20.17
CA ARG A 455 27.82 -31.24 -18.91
C ARG A 455 26.51 -31.82 -18.38
N GLU A 456 25.56 -32.05 -19.27
CA GLU A 456 24.22 -32.60 -18.98
C GLU A 456 24.22 -34.13 -18.82
N LYS A 457 25.41 -34.77 -18.79
CA LYS A 457 25.60 -36.24 -18.68
C LYS A 457 24.87 -37.06 -19.75
N GLN A 458 24.61 -36.47 -20.92
CA GLN A 458 23.98 -37.15 -22.05
C GLN A 458 25.03 -37.85 -22.93
N HIS A 459 24.63 -38.97 -23.56
CA HIS A 459 25.50 -39.69 -24.48
C HIS A 459 25.73 -38.85 -25.74
N VAL A 460 26.99 -38.65 -26.11
CA VAL A 460 27.35 -37.94 -27.34
C VAL A 460 27.16 -38.89 -28.52
N PRO A 461 26.23 -38.62 -29.46
CA PRO A 461 25.99 -39.51 -30.59
C PRO A 461 27.23 -39.67 -31.47
N TYR A 462 27.45 -40.89 -31.97
CA TYR A 462 28.61 -41.21 -32.80
C TYR A 462 28.71 -40.30 -34.03
N GLU A 463 27.59 -40.01 -34.70
CA GLU A 463 27.58 -39.19 -35.92
C GLU A 463 28.07 -37.75 -35.66
N LEU A 464 27.69 -37.17 -34.52
CA LEU A 464 28.17 -35.85 -34.11
C LEU A 464 29.66 -35.86 -33.80
N SER A 465 30.14 -36.90 -33.10
CA SER A 465 31.58 -37.06 -32.81
C SER A 465 32.41 -37.21 -34.08
N LYS A 466 31.90 -37.95 -35.06
CA LYS A 466 32.52 -38.18 -36.37
C LYS A 466 32.61 -36.88 -37.16
N GLN A 467 31.52 -36.13 -37.29
CA GLN A 467 31.52 -34.85 -38.00
C GLN A 467 32.43 -33.81 -37.34
N LEU A 468 32.40 -33.72 -36.01
CA LEU A 468 33.30 -32.84 -35.25
C LEU A 468 34.77 -33.23 -35.46
N MET A 469 35.09 -34.53 -35.47
CA MET A 469 36.45 -35.02 -35.73
C MET A 469 36.95 -34.62 -37.12
N LEU A 470 36.07 -34.69 -38.14
CA LEU A 470 36.42 -34.28 -39.51
C LEU A 470 36.71 -32.78 -39.59
N LEU A 471 35.83 -31.94 -39.04
CA LEU A 471 36.06 -30.49 -38.98
C LEU A 471 37.28 -30.12 -38.12
N HIS A 472 37.51 -30.84 -37.03
CA HIS A 472 38.68 -30.63 -36.18
C HIS A 472 39.97 -31.00 -36.91
N SER A 473 39.96 -32.09 -37.67
CA SER A 473 41.12 -32.45 -38.51
C SER A 473 41.42 -31.38 -39.56
N TYR A 474 40.39 -30.80 -40.19
CA TYR A 474 40.54 -29.70 -41.16
C TYR A 474 41.15 -28.44 -40.52
N THR A 475 40.62 -28.00 -39.37
CA THR A 475 41.10 -26.79 -38.69
C THR A 475 42.55 -26.91 -38.20
N LEU A 476 42.99 -28.10 -37.78
CA LEU A 476 44.34 -28.35 -37.29
C LEU A 476 45.42 -28.43 -38.38
N VAL A 477 45.07 -28.74 -39.63
CA VAL A 477 46.07 -28.86 -40.71
C VAL A 477 46.84 -27.55 -40.92
N LYS A 478 46.14 -26.41 -40.95
CA LYS A 478 46.79 -25.08 -41.12
C LYS A 478 47.68 -24.70 -39.92
N THR A 479 47.39 -25.18 -38.72
CA THR A 479 48.24 -24.96 -37.54
C THR A 479 49.45 -25.89 -37.54
N LEU A 480 49.28 -27.16 -37.86
CA LEU A 480 50.37 -28.15 -37.86
C LEU A 480 51.41 -27.87 -38.95
N ILE A 481 50.98 -27.38 -40.12
CA ILE A 481 51.90 -26.94 -41.19
C ILE A 481 52.80 -25.79 -40.70
N ARG A 482 52.26 -24.83 -39.93
CA ARG A 482 53.04 -23.72 -39.35
C ARG A 482 53.99 -24.17 -38.24
N LEU A 483 53.65 -25.25 -37.53
CA LEU A 483 54.46 -25.82 -36.45
C LEU A 483 55.51 -26.82 -36.95
N GLY A 484 55.56 -27.12 -38.25
CA GLY A 484 56.53 -28.04 -38.84
C GLY A 484 56.27 -29.53 -38.57
N ASP A 485 55.14 -29.89 -37.93
CA ASP A 485 54.77 -31.30 -37.70
C ASP A 485 54.09 -31.90 -38.94
N HIS A 486 54.92 -32.26 -39.91
CA HIS A 486 54.47 -32.88 -41.16
C HIS A 486 53.85 -34.27 -40.94
N LYS A 487 54.32 -35.04 -39.95
CA LYS A 487 53.87 -36.42 -39.73
C LYS A 487 52.43 -36.49 -39.22
N SER A 488 52.07 -35.64 -38.26
CA SER A 488 50.69 -35.52 -37.78
C SER A 488 49.78 -34.90 -38.83
N CYS A 489 50.28 -33.91 -39.58
CA CYS A 489 49.56 -33.27 -40.67
C CYS A 489 49.14 -34.29 -41.76
N THR A 490 50.05 -35.14 -42.23
CA THR A 490 49.75 -36.14 -43.27
C THR A 490 48.67 -37.13 -42.82
N ARG A 491 48.66 -37.54 -41.54
CA ARG A 491 47.63 -38.43 -40.99
C ARG A 491 46.23 -37.78 -41.01
N LEU A 492 46.14 -36.49 -40.69
CA LEU A 492 44.89 -35.73 -40.74
C LEU A 492 44.43 -35.51 -42.18
N LEU A 493 45.36 -35.21 -43.10
CA LEU A 493 45.08 -35.07 -44.52
C LEU A 493 44.55 -36.37 -45.15
N ILE A 494 45.08 -37.53 -44.79
CA ILE A 494 44.55 -38.83 -45.25
C ILE A 494 43.10 -39.03 -44.78
N ARG A 495 42.79 -38.64 -43.55
CA ARG A 495 41.41 -38.71 -43.02
C ARG A 495 40.47 -37.77 -43.79
N MET A 496 40.91 -36.55 -44.09
CA MET A 496 40.15 -35.61 -44.90
C MET A 496 39.97 -36.09 -46.35
N ALA A 497 41.01 -36.68 -46.94
CA ALA A 497 40.99 -37.20 -48.31
C ALA A 497 39.94 -38.29 -48.52
N LYS A 498 39.62 -39.06 -47.47
CA LYS A 498 38.55 -40.06 -47.50
C LYS A 498 37.14 -39.45 -47.40
N HIS A 499 37.02 -38.19 -47.01
CA HIS A 499 35.76 -37.47 -46.78
C HIS A 499 35.69 -36.14 -47.53
N ILE A 500 36.29 -36.06 -48.72
CA ILE A 500 36.40 -34.83 -49.54
C ILE A 500 35.02 -34.25 -49.91
N SER A 501 33.99 -35.10 -50.02
CA SER A 501 32.60 -34.68 -50.29
C SER A 501 32.06 -33.66 -49.29
N ASN A 502 32.58 -33.65 -48.05
CA ASN A 502 32.13 -32.75 -46.99
C ASN A 502 32.86 -31.39 -47.00
N PHE A 503 33.78 -31.19 -47.96
CA PHE A 503 34.56 -29.96 -48.10
C PHE A 503 34.48 -29.37 -49.53
N PRO A 504 33.27 -29.11 -50.06
CA PRO A 504 33.06 -28.72 -51.46
C PRO A 504 33.83 -27.46 -51.89
N ALA A 505 34.03 -26.49 -50.99
CA ALA A 505 34.76 -25.24 -51.28
C ALA A 505 36.30 -25.39 -51.37
N HIS A 506 36.86 -26.50 -50.88
CA HIS A 506 38.32 -26.72 -50.83
C HIS A 506 38.79 -28.03 -51.47
N VAL A 507 37.96 -28.62 -52.35
CA VAL A 507 38.30 -29.83 -53.12
C VAL A 507 39.59 -29.63 -53.92
N VAL A 508 39.76 -28.46 -54.55
CA VAL A 508 40.93 -28.15 -55.39
C VAL A 508 42.22 -28.03 -54.55
N LEU A 509 42.16 -27.33 -53.41
CA LEU A 509 43.30 -27.12 -52.51
C LEU A 509 43.76 -28.42 -51.83
N SER A 510 42.81 -29.27 -51.42
CA SER A 510 43.13 -30.55 -50.79
C SER A 510 43.75 -31.54 -51.78
N GLN A 511 43.25 -31.59 -53.03
CA GLN A 511 43.83 -32.41 -54.09
C GLN A 511 45.25 -31.94 -54.48
N GLU A 512 45.50 -30.63 -54.57
CA GLU A 512 46.82 -30.10 -54.94
C GLU A 512 47.89 -30.32 -53.85
N ILE A 513 47.52 -30.24 -52.57
CA ILE A 513 48.43 -30.50 -51.44
C ILE A 513 48.79 -31.99 -51.33
N LEU A 514 47.85 -32.89 -51.60
CA LEU A 514 48.14 -34.34 -51.66
C LEU A 514 49.06 -34.70 -52.84
N TYR A 515 48.90 -34.03 -53.99
CA TYR A 515 49.75 -34.23 -55.16
C TYR A 515 51.19 -33.71 -54.93
N ARG A 516 51.37 -32.56 -54.29
CA ARG A 516 52.71 -32.03 -53.95
C ARG A 516 53.39 -32.74 -52.78
N GLY A 517 52.61 -33.40 -51.91
CA GLY A 517 53.08 -34.15 -50.73
C GLY A 517 53.47 -35.61 -50.99
N GLY A 518 53.45 -36.09 -52.25
CA GLY A 518 53.98 -37.40 -52.62
C GLY A 518 53.07 -38.61 -52.33
N TYR A 519 51.75 -38.44 -52.21
CA TYR A 519 50.84 -39.56 -51.95
C TYR A 519 50.30 -40.17 -53.26
N GLN A 520 50.92 -41.25 -53.75
CA GLN A 520 50.39 -42.08 -54.84
C GLN A 520 49.53 -43.22 -54.28
N GLY A 521 48.28 -42.90 -53.93
CA GLY A 521 47.26 -43.89 -53.55
C GLY A 521 46.23 -44.13 -54.66
N PRO A 522 45.42 -45.21 -54.57
CA PRO A 522 44.54 -45.70 -55.64
C PRO A 522 43.46 -44.73 -56.13
N ALA A 523 43.18 -43.64 -55.39
CA ALA A 523 42.28 -42.57 -55.84
C ALA A 523 42.81 -41.80 -57.08
N SER A 524 44.12 -41.89 -57.38
CA SER A 524 44.72 -41.32 -58.58
C SER A 524 44.29 -42.00 -59.89
N GLN A 525 43.77 -43.24 -59.82
CA GLN A 525 43.33 -43.98 -61.01
C GLN A 525 41.85 -43.75 -61.36
N GLY A 526 41.02 -43.29 -60.42
CA GLY A 526 39.57 -43.13 -60.63
C GLY A 526 39.12 -41.79 -61.23
N VAL A 527 40.02 -40.82 -61.43
CA VAL A 527 39.66 -39.44 -61.83
C VAL A 527 40.19 -39.06 -63.21
N ARG A 528 40.72 -40.01 -64.00
CA ARG A 528 41.06 -39.73 -65.40
C ARG A 528 39.84 -39.45 -66.30
N ASP A 529 38.62 -39.82 -65.86
CA ASP A 529 37.43 -39.87 -66.73
C ASP A 529 36.30 -38.89 -66.37
N GLN A 530 36.58 -37.71 -65.80
CA GLN A 530 35.57 -36.65 -65.72
C GLN A 530 36.02 -35.34 -66.36
N PRO A 531 35.18 -34.72 -67.23
CA PRO A 531 35.58 -33.56 -68.01
C PRO A 531 35.75 -32.34 -67.10
N ARG A 532 36.88 -31.65 -67.28
CA ARG A 532 37.21 -30.38 -66.60
C ARG A 532 36.14 -29.33 -66.93
N GLN A 533 35.28 -28.99 -65.98
CA GLN A 533 34.52 -27.74 -66.04
C GLN A 533 35.43 -26.59 -65.60
N VAL A 534 35.62 -25.66 -66.52
CA VAL A 534 36.37 -24.42 -66.37
C VAL A 534 35.54 -23.46 -65.51
N VAL A 535 36.06 -23.07 -64.34
CA VAL A 535 35.57 -21.88 -63.63
C VAL A 535 36.77 -21.03 -63.21
N THR A 536 36.71 -19.77 -63.63
CA THR A 536 37.71 -18.70 -63.51
C THR A 536 38.02 -18.33 -62.05
N PRO A 537 39.25 -17.89 -61.73
CA PRO A 537 39.62 -17.52 -60.37
C PRO A 537 39.07 -16.12 -60.02
N ILE A 538 38.28 -16.03 -58.95
CA ILE A 538 37.97 -14.76 -58.28
C ILE A 538 39.06 -14.52 -57.22
N SER A 539 39.69 -13.36 -57.31
CA SER A 539 40.74 -12.83 -56.42
C SER A 539 40.26 -12.65 -54.98
N PRO A 540 41.16 -12.69 -53.97
CA PRO A 540 40.77 -12.79 -52.57
C PRO A 540 40.39 -11.43 -51.95
N ALA A 541 39.34 -11.45 -51.13
CA ALA A 541 39.12 -10.56 -49.99
C ALA A 541 38.88 -11.42 -48.75
#